data_AF-A0A2A4Q851-F1
#
_entry.id   AF-A0A2A4Q851-F1
#
_cell.length_a   1.000
_cell.length_b   1.000
_cell.length_c   1.000
_cell.angle_alpha   90.00
_cell.angle_beta   90.00
_cell.angle_gamma   90.00
#
_symmetry.space_group_name_H-M   'P 1'
#
loop_
_entity.id
_entity.type
_entity.pdbx_description
1 polymer ?
#
loop_
_entity_poly.entity_id
_entity_poly.type
_entity_poly.pdbx_seq_one_letter_code
_entity_poly.pdbx_strand_id
1 'polypeptide(L)' 'MFNACATTKIVCRPNCPPGRRTKPENRRRFPTLDDAYDAGFRACLVCLPDVGPPGPWMSKKERLSASRTV' A
#
# COMPACT_ATOMS: atom_id res chain seq x y z
N MET A 1 6.99 0.61 6.13
CA MET A 1 5.75 0.58 6.93
C MET A 1 4.55 0.50 6.00
N PHE A 2 3.91 -0.66 5.91
CA PHE A 2 2.74 -0.94 5.07
C PHE A 2 1.56 -1.38 5.93
N ASN A 3 0.34 -1.09 5.47
CA ASN A 3 -0.88 -1.54 6.13
C ASN A 3 -1.54 -2.61 5.27
N ALA A 4 -1.93 -3.72 5.88
CA ALA A 4 -2.64 -4.78 5.22
C ALA A 4 -4.00 -5.02 5.87
N CYS A 5 -4.93 -5.53 5.08
CA CYS A 5 -6.28 -5.83 5.51
C CYS A 5 -6.48 -7.36 5.47
N ALA A 6 -6.68 -7.97 6.63
CA ALA A 6 -6.77 -9.42 6.78
C ALA A 6 -7.95 -10.03 6.00
N THR A 7 -9.07 -9.30 5.89
CA THR A 7 -10.28 -9.76 5.19
C THR A 7 -10.14 -9.73 3.67
N THR A 8 -9.51 -8.69 3.12
CA THR A 8 -9.33 -8.57 1.67
C THR A 8 -8.02 -9.17 1.18
N LYS A 9 -7.10 -9.50 2.11
CA LYS A 9 -5.73 -9.93 1.83
C LYS A 9 -4.98 -8.96 0.94
N ILE A 10 -5.20 -7.65 1.15
CA ILE A 10 -4.54 -6.58 0.37
C ILE A 10 -3.57 -5.82 1.26
N VAL A 11 -2.36 -5.59 0.76
CA VAL A 11 -1.37 -4.68 1.35
C VAL A 11 -1.38 -3.32 0.63
N CYS A 12 -1.40 -2.24 1.42
CA CYS A 12 -1.51 -0.85 1.01
C CYS A 12 -0.40 0.01 1.62
N ARG A 13 -0.11 1.13 0.96
CA ARG A 13 0.71 2.21 1.55
C ARG A 13 0.01 2.90 2.72
N PRO A 14 0.78 3.55 3.61
CA PRO A 14 0.19 4.40 4.64
C PRO A 14 -0.64 5.52 4.01
N ASN A 15 -1.75 5.87 4.64
CA ASN A 15 -2.72 6.88 4.17
C ASN A 15 -3.52 6.52 2.90
N CYS A 16 -3.43 5.29 2.40
CA CYS A 16 -4.20 4.86 1.22
C CYS A 16 -5.73 4.91 1.51
N PRO A 17 -6.56 5.48 0.61
CA PRO A 17 -8.01 5.59 0.82
C PRO A 17 -8.72 4.24 1.11
N PRO A 18 -8.49 3.14 0.37
CA PRO A 18 -9.04 1.83 0.74
C PRO A 18 -8.50 1.32 2.07
N GLY A 19 -7.21 1.52 2.39
CA GLY A 19 -6.63 1.09 3.67
C GLY A 19 -7.17 1.86 4.88
N ARG A 20 -7.59 3.13 4.70
CA ARG A 20 -8.23 3.93 5.75
C ARG A 20 -9.59 3.37 6.17
N ARG A 21 -10.31 2.72 5.26
CA ARG A 21 -11.62 2.10 5.54
C ARG A 21 -11.51 0.75 6.25
N THR A 22 -10.32 0.15 6.31
CA THR A 22 -10.11 -1.11 7.03
C THR A 22 -10.34 -0.91 8.53
N LYS A 23 -11.26 -1.71 9.09
CA LYS A 23 -11.50 -1.81 10.53
C LYS A 23 -10.19 -2.11 11.27
N PRO A 24 -9.93 -1.49 12.43
CA PRO A 24 -8.68 -1.69 13.18
C PRO A 24 -8.42 -3.17 13.51
N GLU A 25 -9.47 -3.94 13.80
CA GLU A 25 -9.41 -5.38 14.08
C GLU A 25 -8.80 -6.20 12.94
N ASN A 26 -9.03 -5.78 11.69
CA ASN A 26 -8.53 -6.47 10.49
C ASN A 26 -7.28 -5.82 9.92
N ARG A 27 -6.75 -4.78 10.57
CA ARG A 27 -5.58 -4.03 10.10
C ARG A 27 -4.32 -4.70 10.63
N ARG A 28 -3.50 -5.22 9.71
CA ARG A 28 -2.13 -5.68 10.00
C ARG A 28 -1.12 -4.66 9.48
N ARG A 29 0.07 -4.68 10.06
CA ARG A 29 1.18 -3.81 9.66
C ARG A 29 2.36 -4.68 9.30
N PHE A 30 3.02 -4.34 8.20
CA PHE A 30 4.22 -5.02 7.73
C PHE A 30 5.38 -4.01 7.60
N PRO A 31 6.62 -4.41 7.94
CA PRO A 31 7.78 -3.54 7.80
C PRO A 31 8.09 -3.30 6.32
N THR A 32 8.13 -4.39 5.55
CA THR A 32 8.43 -4.43 4.11
C THR A 32 7.21 -4.86 3.30
N LEU A 33 7.28 -4.70 1.97
CA LEU A 33 6.26 -5.23 1.07
C LEU A 33 6.42 -6.74 0.90
N ASP A 34 7.66 -7.22 0.97
CA ASP A 34 8.04 -8.63 0.84
C ASP A 34 7.43 -9.49 1.96
N ASP A 35 7.53 -9.06 3.22
CA ASP A 35 6.85 -9.66 4.38
C ASP A 35 5.34 -9.83 4.14
N ALA A 36 4.72 -8.86 3.46
CA ALA A 36 3.29 -8.93 3.18
C ALA A 36 2.98 -9.96 2.10
N TYR A 37 3.84 -10.09 1.07
CA TYR A 37 3.70 -11.12 0.05
C TYR A 37 3.90 -12.52 0.62
N ASP A 38 4.91 -12.72 1.47
CA ASP A 38 5.17 -13.99 2.18
C ASP A 38 3.98 -14.38 3.06
N ALA A 39 3.37 -13.41 3.76
CA ALA A 39 2.15 -13.61 4.53
C ALA A 39 0.87 -13.83 3.67
N GLY A 40 0.99 -13.87 2.34
CA GLY A 40 -0.08 -14.15 1.39
C GLY A 40 -1.00 -12.96 1.09
N PHE A 41 -0.51 -11.73 1.22
CA PHE A 41 -1.24 -10.51 0.85
C PHE A 41 -0.84 -10.06 -0.55
N ARG A 42 -1.81 -9.63 -1.35
CA ARG A 42 -1.56 -9.05 -2.67
C ARG A 42 -1.42 -7.53 -2.62
N ALA A 43 -0.69 -6.96 -3.56
CA ALA A 43 -0.57 -5.51 -3.70
C ALA A 43 -1.92 -4.84 -4.01
N CYS A 44 -2.15 -3.68 -3.41
CA CYS A 44 -3.30 -2.86 -3.72
C CYS A 44 -3.16 -2.23 -5.11
N LEU A 45 -4.17 -2.45 -5.96
CA LEU A 45 -4.22 -1.91 -7.32
C LEU A 45 -4.44 -0.38 -7.37
N VAL A 46 -4.86 0.24 -6.27
CA VAL A 46 -5.09 1.70 -6.19
C VAL A 46 -3.81 2.44 -5.85
N CYS A 47 -3.15 2.05 -4.76
CA CYS A 47 -1.90 2.68 -4.36
C CYS A 47 -0.66 2.16 -5.07
N LEU A 48 -0.74 0.97 -5.67
CA LEU A 48 0.37 0.27 -6.33
C LEU A 48 1.65 0.39 -5.49
N PRO A 49 1.68 -0.23 -4.28
CA PRO A 49 2.80 -0.07 -3.36
C PRO A 49 4.14 -0.45 -3.98
N ASP A 50 4.10 -1.34 -4.96
CA ASP A 50 5.18 -1.86 -5.80
C ASP A 50 5.80 -0.82 -6.76
N VAL A 51 5.04 0.22 -7.13
CA VAL A 51 5.44 1.19 -8.13
C VAL A 51 5.78 2.54 -7.49
N GLY A 52 7.02 2.99 -7.70
CA GLY A 52 7.51 4.30 -7.26
C GLY A 52 8.18 4.29 -5.88
N PRO A 53 8.72 5.44 -5.44
CA PRO A 53 9.56 5.53 -4.24
C PRO A 53 8.77 5.16 -2.99
N PRO A 54 9.34 4.42 -2.02
CA PRO A 54 8.65 4.04 -0.79
C PRO A 54 8.17 5.29 -0.02
N GLY A 55 6.96 5.25 0.53
CA GLY A 55 6.38 6.43 1.20
C GLY A 55 4.87 6.38 1.34
N PRO A 56 4.23 7.46 1.82
CA PRO A 56 2.78 7.57 1.91
C PRO A 56 2.12 7.42 0.53
N TRP A 57 0.84 7.10 0.54
CA TRP A 57 0.05 7.05 -0.68
C TRP A 57 0.00 8.42 -1.35
N MET A 58 0.32 8.44 -2.64
CA MET A 58 0.20 9.58 -3.54
C MET A 58 -0.87 9.30 -4.61
N SER A 59 -1.54 10.36 -5.07
CA SER A 59 -2.49 10.25 -6.17
C SER A 59 -1.80 9.80 -7.46
N LYS A 60 -2.59 9.37 -8.46
CA LYS A 60 -2.04 8.98 -9.77
C LYS A 60 -1.29 10.15 -10.43
N LYS A 61 -1.82 11.37 -10.37
CA LYS A 61 -1.17 12.59 -10.91
C LYS A 61 0.21 12.81 -10.29
N GLU A 62 0.31 12.74 -8.96
CA GLU A 62 1.56 12.94 -8.24
C GLU A 62 2.60 11.87 -8.58
N ARG A 63 2.19 10.59 -8.71
CA ARG A 63 3.09 9.50 -9.13
C ARG A 63 3.64 9.69 -10.54
N LEU A 64 2.80 10.11 -11.48
CA LEU A 64 3.23 10.43 -12.85
C LEU A 64 4.16 11.65 -12.87
N SER A 65 3.91 12.65 -12.02
CA SER A 65 4.78 13.83 -11.91
C SER A 65 6.14 13.46 -11.30
N ALA A 66 6.16 12.64 -10.26
CA ALA A 66 7.39 12.20 -9.61
C ALA A 66 8.26 11.30 -10.52
N SER A 67 7.63 10.56 -11.44
CA SER A 67 8.35 9.73 -12.43
C SER A 67 8.90 10.52 -13.63
N ARG A 68 8.54 11.81 -13.76
CA ARG A 68 8.99 12.68 -14.86
C ARG A 68 10.23 13.51 -14.54
N THR A 69 10.77 13.39 -13.33
CA THR A 69 11.98 14.12 -12.91
C THR A 69 13.25 13.28 -13.04
N VAL A 70 13.37 12.50 -14.12
CA VAL A 70 14.63 11.88 -14.55
C VAL A 70 15.09 12.56 -15.83
#